data_AF-A0A450UUH6-F1
#
_entry.id   AF-A0A450UUH6-F1
#
_cell.length_a   1.000
_cell.length_b   1.000
_cell.length_c   1.000
_cell.angle_alpha   90.00
_cell.angle_beta   90.00
_cell.angle_gamma   90.00
#
_symmetry.space_group_name_H-M   'P 1'
#
loop_
_entity.id
_entity.type
_entity.pdbx_description
1 polymer ?
#
loop_
_entity_poly.entity_id
_entity_poly.type
_entity_poly.pdbx_seq_one_letter_code
_entity_poly.pdbx_strand_id
1 'polypeptide(L)'
;MGETVKYGTIFVKNGFAHWSGDSSVQFEVCESGSEFCELEGIWNPNNDVIHNKYFNAITGLCIWAKYDCVFKFEPRGKGNPGAVRSLISTEHQKNLFRRLKNGHKIEKILISETPYGQYQSQLIGWQADSVKRFGIKKLWYALPFDEYMVTIKELERFLPPKCVHQISHKLHIHYNMLKEKIKNTIDAQLEFIHPMRLDNISVEESYMWPYQNLEADLGIEEIQEIRIPYQTMKTGSMIPPILLGLLGMPVPYYSPREETSYDCLIP
;
A
#
# COMPACT_ATOMS: atom_id res chain seq x y z
N MET A 1 -14.79 -4.66 -30.27
CA MET A 1 -15.24 -5.11 -28.93
C MET A 1 -14.11 -4.78 -27.98
N GLY A 2 -14.26 -3.81 -27.09
CA GLY A 2 -13.17 -3.45 -26.18
C GLY A 2 -12.98 -4.52 -25.12
N GLU A 3 -11.75 -4.99 -24.97
CA GLU A 3 -11.39 -5.94 -23.90
C GLU A 3 -11.60 -5.26 -22.55
N THR A 4 -12.22 -6.00 -21.61
CA THR A 4 -12.38 -5.54 -20.23
C THR A 4 -11.29 -6.19 -19.38
N VAL A 5 -10.43 -5.37 -18.77
CA VAL A 5 -9.32 -5.83 -17.92
C VAL A 5 -9.60 -5.47 -16.46
N LYS A 6 -9.26 -6.36 -15.53
CA LYS A 6 -9.48 -6.16 -14.09
C LYS A 6 -8.15 -6.01 -13.33
N TYR A 7 -7.91 -4.84 -12.75
CA TYR A 7 -6.78 -4.53 -11.88
C TYR A 7 -7.27 -4.42 -10.44
N GLY A 8 -7.21 -5.53 -9.69
CA GLY A 8 -7.73 -5.56 -8.32
C GLY A 8 -9.23 -5.23 -8.27
N THR A 9 -9.58 -4.04 -7.76
CA THR A 9 -10.96 -3.54 -7.66
C THR A 9 -11.36 -2.63 -8.82
N ILE A 10 -10.51 -2.47 -9.84
CA ILE A 10 -10.75 -1.55 -10.96
C ILE A 10 -10.98 -2.33 -12.24
N PHE A 11 -11.95 -1.87 -13.02
CA PHE A 11 -12.27 -2.40 -14.33
C PHE A 11 -11.92 -1.37 -15.38
N VAL A 12 -11.06 -1.72 -16.32
CA VAL A 12 -10.75 -0.90 -17.49
C VAL A 12 -11.59 -1.41 -18.65
N LYS A 13 -12.38 -0.53 -19.26
CA LYS A 13 -13.22 -0.84 -20.43
C LYS A 13 -13.22 0.35 -21.38
N ASN A 14 -12.86 0.12 -22.64
CA ASN A 14 -12.82 1.15 -23.69
C ASN A 14 -12.00 2.40 -23.29
N GLY A 15 -10.85 2.22 -22.62
CA GLY A 15 -10.00 3.34 -22.19
C GLY A 15 -10.47 4.07 -20.92
N PHE A 16 -11.55 3.61 -20.28
CA PHE A 16 -12.01 4.18 -19.00
C PHE A 16 -11.86 3.18 -17.87
N ALA A 17 -11.29 3.63 -16.76
CA ALA A 17 -11.21 2.88 -15.52
C ALA A 17 -12.40 3.21 -14.62
N HIS A 18 -12.97 2.17 -14.00
CA HIS A 18 -14.07 2.25 -13.06
C HIS A 18 -13.71 1.52 -11.77
N TRP A 19 -13.86 2.19 -10.64
CA TRP A 19 -13.68 1.54 -9.34
C TRP A 19 -14.93 0.75 -8.95
N SER A 20 -14.75 -0.49 -8.51
CA SER A 20 -15.86 -1.37 -8.14
C SER A 20 -16.59 -0.95 -6.87
N GLY A 21 -15.95 -0.12 -6.03
CA GLY A 21 -16.50 0.33 -4.76
C GLY A 21 -17.55 1.43 -4.92
N ASP A 22 -17.39 2.30 -5.93
CA ASP A 22 -18.33 3.37 -6.26
C ASP A 22 -18.13 3.77 -7.72
N SER A 23 -19.22 3.81 -8.48
CA SER A 23 -19.21 4.26 -9.87
C SER A 23 -18.88 5.75 -10.03
N SER A 24 -18.81 6.53 -8.95
CA SER A 24 -18.38 7.93 -8.98
C SER A 24 -16.88 8.09 -9.26
N VAL A 25 -16.09 7.03 -9.10
CA VAL A 25 -14.65 7.07 -9.35
C VAL A 25 -14.39 6.49 -10.73
N GLN A 26 -14.27 7.41 -11.69
CA GLN A 26 -14.00 7.12 -13.09
C GLN A 26 -12.97 8.09 -13.62
N PHE A 27 -12.09 7.57 -14.48
CA PHE A 27 -11.07 8.37 -15.14
C PHE A 27 -10.67 7.68 -16.44
N GLU A 28 -10.28 8.49 -17.42
CA GLU A 28 -9.66 8.00 -18.64
C GLU A 28 -8.26 7.50 -18.32
N VAL A 29 -7.90 6.36 -18.90
CA VAL A 29 -6.56 5.79 -18.78
C VAL A 29 -5.84 5.83 -20.12
N CYS A 30 -4.55 6.13 -20.07
CA CYS A 30 -3.66 6.06 -21.22
C CYS A 30 -2.45 5.18 -20.88
N GLU A 31 -1.68 4.83 -21.92
CA GLU A 31 -0.36 4.23 -21.73
C GLU A 31 0.49 5.15 -20.86
N SER A 32 1.16 4.56 -19.88
CA SER A 32 2.00 5.32 -18.96
C SER A 32 3.30 5.73 -19.64
N GLY A 33 3.74 6.97 -19.34
CA GLY A 33 5.06 7.46 -19.76
C GLY A 33 6.25 6.84 -19.01
N SER A 34 5.99 5.98 -18.02
CA SER A 34 6.98 5.26 -17.21
C SER A 34 7.02 3.79 -17.59
N GLU A 35 8.21 3.20 -17.70
CA GLU A 35 8.39 1.75 -17.92
C GLU A 35 7.94 0.89 -16.72
N PHE A 36 7.75 1.51 -15.56
CA PHE A 36 7.35 0.83 -14.33
C PHE A 36 5.82 0.73 -14.15
N CYS A 37 5.06 1.36 -15.04
CA CYS A 37 3.61 1.39 -14.98
C CYS A 37 3.02 1.15 -16.37
N GLU A 38 1.99 0.31 -16.47
CA GLU A 38 1.39 -0.07 -17.76
C GLU A 38 0.43 1.01 -18.23
N LEU A 39 -0.52 1.37 -17.37
CA LEU A 39 -1.52 2.40 -17.63
C LEU A 39 -1.55 3.40 -16.48
N GLU A 40 -1.93 4.62 -16.78
CA GLU A 40 -2.18 5.63 -15.75
C GLU A 40 -3.35 6.54 -16.15
N GLY A 41 -3.90 7.25 -15.18
CA GLY A 41 -4.91 8.26 -15.43
C GLY A 41 -5.13 9.14 -14.21
N ILE A 42 -5.82 10.27 -14.39
CA ILE A 42 -6.05 11.22 -13.32
C ILE A 42 -7.50 11.16 -12.88
N TRP A 43 -7.71 10.78 -11.62
CA TRP A 43 -8.99 10.99 -10.97
C TRP A 43 -9.04 12.40 -10.39
N ASN A 44 -10.01 13.20 -10.86
CA ASN A 44 -10.16 14.61 -10.50
C ASN A 44 -11.54 14.86 -9.88
N PRO A 45 -11.73 14.55 -8.59
CA PRO A 45 -13.06 14.58 -7.97
C PRO A 45 -13.71 15.96 -7.95
N ASN A 46 -12.92 17.04 -7.96
CA ASN A 46 -13.43 18.41 -7.86
C ASN A 46 -13.51 19.12 -9.22
N ASN A 47 -13.13 18.45 -10.31
CA ASN A 47 -12.99 19.06 -11.64
C ASN A 47 -12.03 20.27 -11.65
N ASP A 48 -10.96 20.19 -10.86
CA ASP A 48 -9.91 21.20 -10.87
C ASP A 48 -9.19 21.26 -12.22
N VAL A 49 -8.50 22.37 -12.51
CA VAL A 49 -7.71 22.46 -13.73
C VAL A 49 -6.52 21.50 -13.64
N ILE A 50 -6.43 20.56 -14.58
CA ILE A 50 -5.28 19.65 -14.65
C ILE A 50 -4.09 20.40 -15.23
N HIS A 51 -3.00 20.44 -14.47
CA HIS A 51 -1.77 21.10 -14.85
C HIS A 51 -0.72 20.08 -15.34
N ASN A 52 0.19 20.56 -16.20
CA ASN A 52 1.36 19.79 -16.61
C ASN A 52 2.52 19.92 -15.60
N LYS A 53 2.37 20.76 -14.57
CA LYS A 53 3.33 20.95 -13.50
C LYS A 53 2.62 21.11 -12.16
N TYR A 54 3.17 20.49 -11.14
CA TYR A 54 2.72 20.58 -9.75
C TYR A 54 3.95 20.84 -8.87
N PHE A 55 3.81 21.57 -7.76
CA PHE A 55 4.96 21.90 -6.91
C PHE A 55 5.06 20.95 -5.72
N ASN A 56 3.91 20.62 -5.14
CA ASN A 56 3.81 19.78 -3.97
C ASN A 56 2.95 18.54 -4.28
N ALA A 57 3.41 17.36 -3.89
CA ALA A 57 2.63 16.14 -4.02
C ALA A 57 2.66 15.27 -2.76
N ILE A 58 1.66 14.41 -2.64
CA ILE A 58 1.55 13.34 -1.65
C ILE A 58 1.58 11.98 -2.34
N THR A 59 2.24 11.01 -1.72
CA THR A 59 2.24 9.62 -2.15
C THR A 59 2.52 8.71 -0.98
N GLY A 60 2.36 7.40 -1.17
CA GLY A 60 2.73 6.41 -0.18
C GLY A 60 3.14 5.08 -0.78
N LEU A 61 3.65 4.22 0.11
CA LEU A 61 3.95 2.84 -0.22
C LEU A 61 3.76 1.96 1.03
N CYS A 62 3.08 0.82 0.87
CA CYS A 62 3.07 -0.21 1.89
C CYS A 62 4.47 -0.83 2.06
N ILE A 63 4.94 -0.95 3.31
CA ILE A 63 6.25 -1.58 3.60
C ILE A 63 6.25 -3.06 3.19
N TRP A 64 5.13 -3.75 3.42
CA TRP A 64 4.94 -5.16 3.08
C TRP A 64 3.78 -5.34 2.10
N ALA A 65 4.09 -5.88 0.92
CA ALA A 65 3.11 -6.43 0.00
C ALA A 65 2.51 -7.74 0.55
N LYS A 66 1.58 -8.34 -0.22
CA LYS A 66 0.77 -9.48 0.25
C LYS A 66 1.58 -10.65 0.82
N TYR A 67 2.74 -10.91 0.24
CA TYR A 67 3.57 -12.06 0.55
C TYR A 67 4.87 -11.71 1.30
N ASP A 68 5.02 -10.46 1.74
CA ASP A 68 6.24 -10.04 2.46
C ASP A 68 6.22 -10.39 3.95
N CYS A 69 5.03 -10.54 4.54
CA CYS A 69 4.85 -11.03 5.90
C CYS A 69 3.55 -11.84 5.96
N VAL A 70 3.68 -13.17 6.05
CA VAL A 70 2.56 -14.10 6.02
C VAL A 70 2.54 -15.05 7.21
N PHE A 71 1.34 -15.27 7.73
CA PHE A 71 1.00 -16.14 8.84
C PHE A 71 0.30 -17.36 8.27
N LYS A 72 0.98 -18.51 8.29
CA LYS A 72 0.42 -19.79 7.87
C LYS A 72 -0.15 -20.49 9.09
N PHE A 73 -1.45 -20.74 9.08
CA PHE A 73 -2.15 -21.47 10.14
C PHE A 73 -2.00 -22.98 9.95
N GLU A 74 -2.11 -23.74 11.04
CA GLU A 74 -2.20 -25.20 10.96
C GLU A 74 -3.43 -25.63 10.14
N PRO A 75 -3.33 -26.73 9.37
CA PRO A 75 -4.46 -27.30 8.64
C PRO A 75 -5.54 -27.82 9.60
N ARG A 76 -6.82 -27.63 9.26
CA ARG A 76 -7.95 -28.23 9.99
C ARG A 76 -8.58 -29.35 9.15
N GLY A 77 -8.33 -30.59 9.56
CA GLY A 77 -8.82 -31.80 8.90
C GLY A 77 -7.90 -32.34 7.81
N LYS A 78 -8.23 -33.52 7.29
CA LYS A 78 -7.45 -34.17 6.22
C LYS A 78 -7.66 -33.44 4.90
N GLY A 79 -6.56 -33.09 4.22
CA GLY A 79 -6.57 -32.58 2.85
C GLY A 79 -6.80 -31.06 2.68
N ASN A 80 -7.11 -30.32 3.74
CA ASN A 80 -7.28 -28.87 3.67
C ASN A 80 -6.00 -28.15 4.11
N PRO A 81 -5.32 -27.39 3.23
CA PRO A 81 -4.15 -26.63 3.64
C PRO A 81 -4.51 -25.56 4.67
N GLY A 82 -3.52 -25.24 5.50
CA GLY A 82 -3.55 -24.11 6.41
C GLY A 82 -3.93 -22.81 5.72
N ALA A 83 -4.75 -21.99 6.38
CA ALA A 83 -5.05 -20.66 5.87
C ALA A 83 -3.78 -19.79 5.90
N VAL A 84 -3.54 -19.01 4.85
CA VAL A 84 -2.45 -18.01 4.80
C VAL A 84 -3.05 -16.61 4.95
N ARG A 85 -2.52 -15.81 5.88
CA ARG A 85 -2.94 -14.42 6.12
C ARG A 85 -1.73 -13.51 6.11
N SER A 86 -1.91 -12.23 5.81
CA SER A 86 -0.84 -11.24 5.78
C SER A 86 -1.24 -10.00 6.56
N LEU A 87 -0.32 -9.04 6.70
CA LEU A 87 -0.59 -7.75 7.34
C LEU A 87 -0.94 -6.64 6.35
N ILE A 88 -1.10 -6.98 5.07
CA ILE A 88 -1.20 -6.02 3.95
C ILE A 88 -2.36 -5.03 4.05
N SER A 89 -3.51 -5.43 4.63
CA SER A 89 -4.70 -4.60 4.71
C SER A 89 -5.46 -4.81 6.00
N THR A 90 -6.26 -3.82 6.40
CA THR A 90 -7.12 -3.88 7.58
C THR A 90 -8.05 -5.10 7.56
N GLU A 91 -8.55 -5.51 6.40
CA GLU A 91 -9.38 -6.72 6.29
C GLU A 91 -8.57 -7.99 6.57
N HIS A 92 -7.36 -8.09 6.01
CA HIS A 92 -6.45 -9.20 6.25
C HIS A 92 -6.05 -9.29 7.73
N GLN A 93 -5.75 -8.15 8.35
CA GLN A 93 -5.45 -8.04 9.78
C GLN A 93 -6.65 -8.45 10.65
N LYS A 94 -7.87 -7.95 10.35
CA LYS A 94 -9.10 -8.38 11.03
C LYS A 94 -9.33 -9.89 10.92
N ASN A 95 -9.07 -10.47 9.74
CA ASN A 95 -9.20 -11.91 9.52
C ASN A 95 -8.15 -12.73 10.31
N LEU A 96 -6.91 -12.23 10.36
CA LEU A 96 -5.82 -12.80 11.15
C LEU A 96 -6.22 -12.85 12.63
N PHE A 97 -6.58 -11.71 13.23
CA PHE A 97 -6.96 -11.65 14.65
C PHE A 97 -8.22 -12.45 14.96
N ARG A 98 -9.21 -12.47 14.07
CA ARG A 98 -10.40 -13.32 14.24
C ARG A 98 -10.02 -14.80 14.36
N ARG A 99 -9.08 -15.28 13.56
CA ARG A 99 -8.61 -16.68 13.63
C ARG A 99 -7.86 -16.97 14.92
N LEU A 100 -6.98 -16.06 15.34
CA LEU A 100 -6.26 -16.18 16.60
C LEU A 100 -7.20 -16.19 17.81
N LYS A 101 -8.21 -15.29 17.83
CA LYS A 101 -9.27 -15.26 18.86
C LYS A 101 -10.10 -16.55 18.89
N ASN A 102 -10.28 -17.20 17.74
CA ASN A 102 -10.96 -18.50 17.61
C ASN A 102 -10.06 -19.71 17.92
N GLY A 103 -8.86 -19.50 18.48
CA GLY A 103 -7.93 -20.56 18.86
C GLY A 103 -7.27 -21.28 17.68
N HIS A 104 -7.21 -20.66 16.49
CA HIS A 104 -6.43 -21.22 15.40
C HIS A 104 -4.94 -21.00 15.67
N LYS A 105 -4.15 -22.07 15.55
CA LYS A 105 -2.70 -22.03 15.74
C LYS A 105 -1.97 -21.64 14.46
N ILE A 106 -0.93 -20.83 14.61
CA ILE A 106 0.00 -20.51 13.53
C ILE A 106 1.06 -21.62 13.47
N GLU A 107 1.23 -22.23 12.30
CA GLU A 107 2.26 -23.21 11.99
C GLU A 107 3.61 -22.52 11.79
N LYS A 108 3.63 -21.43 11.00
CA LYS A 108 4.84 -20.66 10.70
C LYS A 108 4.52 -19.23 10.27
N ILE A 109 5.48 -18.33 10.47
CA ILE A 109 5.44 -16.95 9.99
C ILE A 109 6.58 -16.78 8.99
N LEU A 110 6.27 -16.40 7.76
CA LEU A 110 7.26 -16.15 6.72
C LEU A 110 7.38 -14.65 6.52
N ILE A 111 8.61 -14.15 6.49
CA ILE A 111 8.90 -12.73 6.25
C ILE A 111 9.99 -12.68 5.20
N SER A 112 9.80 -11.89 4.15
CA SER A 112 10.80 -11.74 3.10
C SER A 112 12.10 -11.17 3.67
N GLU A 113 13.25 -11.53 3.07
CA GLU A 113 14.53 -10.93 3.48
C GLU A 113 14.66 -9.46 3.11
N THR A 114 14.02 -9.06 2.01
CA THR A 114 14.09 -7.70 1.49
C THR A 114 12.68 -7.15 1.25
N PRO A 115 12.49 -5.83 1.33
CA PRO A 115 11.23 -5.20 0.98
C PRO A 115 11.10 -4.88 -0.53
N TYR A 116 12.11 -5.20 -1.35
CA TYR A 116 12.15 -4.80 -2.77
C TYR A 116 11.46 -5.81 -3.67
N GLY A 117 10.15 -6.00 -3.47
CA GLY A 117 9.34 -6.82 -4.38
C GLY A 117 9.21 -6.18 -5.74
N GLN A 118 8.63 -6.93 -6.69
CA GLN A 118 8.26 -6.37 -7.99
C GLN A 118 7.35 -5.15 -7.80
N TYR A 119 6.36 -5.25 -6.90
CA TYR A 119 5.49 -4.14 -6.52
C TYR A 119 6.24 -2.90 -6.02
N GLN A 120 7.05 -3.03 -4.96
CA GLN A 120 7.76 -1.87 -4.39
C GLN A 120 8.72 -1.25 -5.40
N SER A 121 9.40 -2.08 -6.19
CA SER A 121 10.36 -1.60 -7.20
C SER A 121 9.65 -0.83 -8.31
N GLN A 122 8.54 -1.35 -8.84
CA GLN A 122 7.75 -0.68 -9.86
C GLN A 122 7.09 0.59 -9.33
N LEU A 123 6.48 0.54 -8.15
CA LEU A 123 5.81 1.72 -7.57
C LEU A 123 6.80 2.86 -7.31
N ILE A 124 7.97 2.56 -6.72
CA ILE A 124 9.01 3.59 -6.49
C ILE A 124 9.54 4.16 -7.81
N GLY A 125 9.76 3.31 -8.83
CA GLY A 125 10.20 3.74 -10.15
C GLY A 125 9.18 4.66 -10.82
N TRP A 126 7.91 4.25 -10.85
CA TRP A 126 6.82 5.05 -11.41
C TRP A 126 6.60 6.38 -10.66
N GLN A 127 6.70 6.38 -9.33
CA GLN A 127 6.65 7.60 -8.52
C GLN A 127 7.80 8.56 -8.88
N ALA A 128 9.02 8.05 -9.07
CA ALA A 128 10.17 8.85 -9.47
C ALA A 128 10.00 9.47 -10.86
N ASP A 129 9.54 8.68 -11.83
CA ASP A 129 9.23 9.17 -13.18
C ASP A 129 8.12 10.23 -13.16
N SER A 130 7.08 10.02 -12.35
CA SER A 130 5.97 10.97 -12.18
C SER A 130 6.43 12.28 -11.54
N VAL A 131 7.26 12.21 -10.49
CA VAL A 131 7.88 13.38 -9.84
C VAL A 131 8.66 14.20 -10.86
N LYS A 132 9.49 13.55 -11.68
CA LYS A 132 10.27 14.20 -12.72
C LYS A 132 9.37 14.81 -13.81
N ARG A 133 8.39 14.05 -14.30
CA ARG A 133 7.46 14.46 -15.36
C ARG A 133 6.68 15.71 -14.99
N PHE A 134 6.15 15.76 -13.76
CA PHE A 134 5.34 16.89 -13.28
C PHE A 134 6.17 17.99 -12.62
N GLY A 135 7.50 17.83 -12.53
CA GLY A 135 8.40 18.83 -11.95
C GLY A 135 8.19 19.07 -10.46
N ILE A 136 7.71 18.06 -9.73
CA ILE A 136 7.45 18.11 -8.27
C ILE A 136 8.72 18.54 -7.54
N LYS A 137 8.57 19.50 -6.63
CA LYS A 137 9.69 20.01 -5.80
C LYS A 137 9.68 19.45 -4.40
N LYS A 138 8.50 19.30 -3.81
CA LYS A 138 8.31 18.69 -2.49
C LYS A 138 7.38 17.49 -2.59
N LEU A 139 7.81 16.37 -2.00
CA LEU A 139 7.02 15.15 -1.95
C LEU A 139 6.90 14.69 -0.49
N TRP A 140 5.67 14.72 0.04
CA TRP A 140 5.36 14.03 1.29
C TRP A 140 5.13 12.56 1.00
N TYR A 141 5.84 11.71 1.73
CA TYR A 141 5.89 10.28 1.46
C TYR A 141 5.44 9.48 2.68
N ALA A 142 4.31 8.79 2.57
CA ALA A 142 3.79 7.93 3.62
C ALA A 142 4.42 6.53 3.55
N LEU A 143 5.10 6.13 4.63
CA LEU A 143 5.51 4.75 4.87
C LEU A 143 4.88 4.32 6.21
N PRO A 144 3.91 3.39 6.22
CA PRO A 144 3.00 3.19 7.36
C PRO A 144 3.62 2.34 8.48
N PHE A 145 4.80 2.73 8.95
CA PHE A 145 5.58 2.02 9.95
C PHE A 145 4.85 1.94 11.29
N ASP A 146 4.32 3.08 11.76
CA ASP A 146 3.71 3.20 13.06
C ASP A 146 2.37 2.42 13.11
N GLU A 147 1.63 2.40 11.99
CA GLU A 147 0.40 1.62 11.79
C GLU A 147 0.67 0.10 11.85
N TYR A 148 1.75 -0.38 11.22
CA TYR A 148 2.18 -1.77 11.38
C TYR A 148 2.59 -2.07 12.82
N MET A 149 3.26 -1.15 13.52
CA MET A 149 3.66 -1.35 14.92
C MET A 149 2.47 -1.48 15.87
N VAL A 150 1.36 -0.75 15.64
CA VAL A 150 0.10 -0.95 16.38
C VAL A 150 -0.39 -2.39 16.22
N THR A 151 -0.40 -2.88 14.98
CA THR A 151 -0.83 -4.26 14.66
C THR A 151 0.10 -5.30 15.29
N ILE A 152 1.41 -5.11 15.18
CA ILE A 152 2.41 -6.02 15.73
C ILE A 152 2.31 -6.09 17.27
N LYS A 153 2.04 -4.96 17.92
CA LYS A 153 1.81 -4.93 19.38
C LYS A 153 0.57 -5.72 19.79
N GLU A 154 -0.50 -5.71 18.99
CA GLU A 154 -1.67 -6.56 19.28
C GLU A 154 -1.34 -8.07 19.20
N LEU A 155 -0.35 -8.47 18.38
CA LEU A 155 0.09 -9.87 18.28
C LEU A 155 0.76 -10.38 19.57
N GLU A 156 1.23 -9.52 20.47
CA GLU A 156 1.80 -9.91 21.78
C GLU A 156 0.82 -10.72 22.64
N ARG A 157 -0.49 -10.57 22.38
CA ARG A 157 -1.54 -11.32 23.08
C ARG A 157 -1.65 -12.78 22.61
N PHE A 158 -1.11 -13.10 21.45
CA PHE A 158 -1.32 -14.38 20.76
C PHE A 158 -0.03 -15.13 20.45
N LEU A 159 1.10 -14.42 20.37
CA LEU A 159 2.39 -14.96 19.96
C LEU A 159 3.43 -14.84 21.08
N PRO A 160 4.42 -15.76 21.12
CA PRO A 160 5.54 -15.62 22.04
C PRO A 160 6.28 -14.28 21.83
N PRO A 161 6.78 -13.63 22.90
CA PRO A 161 7.48 -12.34 22.79
C PRO A 161 8.64 -12.35 21.79
N LYS A 162 9.38 -13.47 21.72
CA LYS A 162 10.47 -13.66 20.75
C LYS A 162 9.99 -13.56 19.30
N CYS A 163 8.82 -14.11 18.98
CA CYS A 163 8.26 -14.06 17.63
C CYS A 163 7.88 -12.62 17.27
N VAL A 164 7.17 -11.93 18.16
CA VAL A 164 6.75 -10.53 17.93
C VAL A 164 7.97 -9.63 17.74
N HIS A 165 9.00 -9.80 18.57
CA HIS A 165 10.24 -9.03 18.47
C HIS A 165 10.93 -9.21 17.11
N GLN A 166 10.95 -10.44 16.57
CA GLN A 166 11.52 -10.69 15.24
C GLN A 166 10.72 -10.00 14.13
N ILE A 167 9.38 -10.03 14.21
CA ILE A 167 8.50 -9.33 13.26
C ILE A 167 8.76 -7.82 13.31
N SER A 168 8.79 -7.21 14.51
CA SER A 168 9.07 -5.78 14.66
C SER A 168 10.48 -5.41 14.17
N HIS A 169 11.48 -6.25 14.45
CA HIS A 169 12.85 -6.02 14.01
C HIS A 169 12.95 -6.05 12.48
N LYS A 170 12.29 -7.02 11.82
CA LYS A 170 12.23 -7.07 10.35
C LYS A 170 11.48 -5.89 9.75
N LEU A 171 10.40 -5.42 10.37
CA LEU A 171 9.72 -4.19 9.94
C LEU A 171 10.66 -2.98 9.96
N HIS A 172 11.43 -2.79 11.05
CA HIS A 172 12.41 -1.71 11.14
C HIS A 172 13.47 -1.77 10.03
N ILE A 173 14.03 -2.95 9.78
CA ILE A 173 15.00 -3.15 8.68
C ILE A 173 14.36 -2.76 7.34
N HIS A 174 13.16 -3.28 7.05
CA HIS A 174 12.48 -3.03 5.78
C HIS A 174 12.12 -1.56 5.60
N TYR A 175 11.63 -0.90 6.65
CA TYR A 175 11.35 0.54 6.64
C TYR A 175 12.60 1.36 6.29
N ASN A 176 13.74 1.09 6.94
CA ASN A 176 14.98 1.83 6.68
C ASN A 176 15.49 1.57 5.26
N MET A 177 15.43 0.32 4.80
CA MET A 177 15.80 -0.05 3.42
C MET A 177 14.95 0.70 2.39
N LEU A 178 13.62 0.69 2.54
CA LEU A 178 12.72 1.42 1.63
C LEU A 178 12.97 2.92 1.67
N LYS A 179 13.12 3.51 2.86
CA LYS A 179 13.39 4.94 3.04
C LYS A 179 14.65 5.37 2.28
N GLU A 180 15.73 4.61 2.41
CA GLU A 180 16.98 4.88 1.69
C GLU A 180 16.82 4.67 0.17
N LYS A 181 16.11 3.63 -0.27
CA LYS A 181 15.82 3.42 -1.69
C LYS A 181 15.03 4.58 -2.30
N ILE A 182 14.00 5.06 -1.60
CA ILE A 182 13.15 6.19 -2.04
C ILE A 182 13.99 7.46 -2.16
N LYS A 183 14.79 7.79 -1.13
CA LYS A 183 15.71 8.94 -1.18
C LYS A 183 16.70 8.90 -2.35
N ASN A 184 17.19 7.72 -2.67
CA ASN A 184 18.16 7.55 -3.76
C ASN A 184 17.52 7.47 -5.15
N THR A 185 16.19 7.33 -5.24
CA THR A 185 15.49 7.14 -6.52
C THR A 185 14.66 8.38 -6.89
N ILE A 186 14.07 9.07 -5.93
CA ILE A 186 13.19 10.22 -6.17
C ILE A 186 13.97 11.53 -6.06
N ASP A 187 14.00 12.31 -7.14
CA ASP A 187 14.62 13.63 -7.21
C ASP A 187 13.66 14.75 -6.81
N ALA A 188 13.36 14.83 -5.50
CA ALA A 188 12.57 15.90 -4.88
C ALA A 188 12.96 16.09 -3.41
N GLN A 189 12.53 17.21 -2.80
CA GLN A 189 12.59 17.37 -1.35
C GLN A 189 11.60 16.38 -0.70
N LEU A 190 12.13 15.32 -0.12
CA LEU A 190 11.35 14.27 0.53
C LEU A 190 11.08 14.58 2.01
N GLU A 191 9.81 14.47 2.40
CA GLU A 191 9.38 14.51 3.80
C GLU A 191 8.61 13.24 4.13
N PHE A 192 9.21 12.36 4.94
CA PHE A 192 8.52 11.13 5.38
C PHE A 192 7.55 11.48 6.51
N ILE A 193 6.27 11.25 6.27
CA ILE A 193 5.20 11.63 7.19
C ILE A 193 4.83 10.47 8.12
N HIS A 194 4.51 10.80 9.37
CA HIS A 194 4.19 9.85 10.44
C HIS A 194 3.00 10.34 11.29
N PRO A 195 1.77 10.35 10.73
CA PRO A 195 0.63 10.96 11.42
C PRO A 195 0.30 10.30 12.77
N MET A 196 0.52 8.99 12.90
CA MET A 196 0.36 8.26 14.17
C MET A 196 1.22 8.76 15.35
N ARG A 197 2.22 9.61 15.10
CA ARG A 197 3.04 10.25 16.15
C ARG A 197 2.42 11.52 16.71
N LEU A 198 1.31 11.97 16.13
CA LEU A 198 0.47 13.02 16.68
C LEU A 198 -0.47 12.41 17.73
N ASP A 199 -0.90 13.24 18.69
CA ASP A 199 -1.74 12.78 19.78
C ASP A 199 -3.12 12.30 19.28
N ASN A 200 -3.55 11.12 19.75
CA ASN A 200 -4.90 10.57 19.59
C ASN A 200 -5.39 10.31 18.15
N ILE A 201 -4.50 9.97 17.22
CA ILE A 201 -4.89 9.55 15.85
C ILE A 201 -5.07 8.03 15.80
N SER A 202 -6.19 7.55 15.24
CA SER A 202 -6.40 6.13 14.92
C SER A 202 -5.68 5.72 13.63
N VAL A 203 -5.51 4.40 13.39
CA VAL A 203 -4.87 3.90 12.17
C VAL A 203 -5.64 4.32 10.91
N GLU A 204 -6.97 4.29 10.94
CA GLU A 204 -7.78 4.75 9.81
C GLU A 204 -7.62 6.25 9.56
N GLU A 205 -7.59 7.06 10.62
CA GLU A 205 -7.37 8.51 10.51
C GLU A 205 -5.96 8.84 10.03
N SER A 206 -4.94 8.04 10.39
CA SER A 206 -3.57 8.31 9.99
C SER A 206 -3.36 8.21 8.48
N TYR A 207 -4.09 7.31 7.80
CA TYR A 207 -4.05 7.21 6.33
C TYR A 207 -4.73 8.39 5.63
N MET A 208 -5.79 8.94 6.22
CA MET A 208 -6.53 10.09 5.66
C MET A 208 -5.84 11.41 5.96
N TRP A 209 -5.11 11.49 7.08
CA TRP A 209 -4.48 12.71 7.58
C TRP A 209 -3.68 13.51 6.52
N PRO A 210 -2.86 12.89 5.64
CA PRO A 210 -2.09 13.62 4.64
C PRO A 210 -2.98 14.44 3.70
N TYR A 211 -4.09 13.86 3.27
CA TYR A 211 -5.07 14.48 2.38
C TYR A 211 -5.89 15.58 3.06
N GLN A 212 -5.93 15.61 4.39
CA GLN A 212 -6.68 16.58 5.18
C GLN A 212 -5.84 17.77 5.65
N ASN A 213 -4.53 17.58 5.80
CA ASN A 213 -3.65 18.52 6.52
C ASN A 213 -2.46 19.03 5.71
N LEU A 214 -2.16 18.43 4.55
CA LEU A 214 -1.05 18.86 3.71
C LEU A 214 -1.56 19.62 2.49
N GLU A 215 -0.87 20.71 2.17
CA GLU A 215 -1.14 21.54 0.98
C GLU A 215 -0.52 20.89 -0.27
N ALA A 216 -1.04 19.73 -0.65
CA ALA A 216 -0.63 19.00 -1.84
C ALA A 216 -1.45 19.42 -3.05
N ASP A 217 -0.78 19.65 -4.18
CA ASP A 217 -1.42 20.00 -5.45
C ASP A 217 -1.79 18.75 -6.26
N LEU A 218 -1.16 17.60 -5.95
CA LEU A 218 -1.32 16.32 -6.64
C LEU A 218 -1.14 15.15 -5.66
N GLY A 219 -2.00 14.14 -5.77
CA GLY A 219 -1.72 12.80 -5.23
C GLY A 219 -1.12 11.88 -6.29
N ILE A 220 -0.18 11.01 -5.91
CA ILE A 220 0.38 9.97 -6.79
C ILE A 220 0.16 8.64 -6.08
N GLU A 221 -0.73 7.79 -6.58
CA GLU A 221 -1.12 6.57 -5.86
C GLU A 221 -1.23 5.36 -6.80
N GLU A 222 -0.87 4.17 -6.30
CA GLU A 222 -1.29 2.95 -7.00
C GLU A 222 -2.80 2.79 -6.88
N ILE A 223 -3.40 2.21 -7.92
CA ILE A 223 -4.85 2.25 -8.07
C ILE A 223 -5.65 1.65 -6.89
N GLN A 224 -5.11 0.68 -6.16
CA GLN A 224 -5.81 0.07 -5.03
C GLN A 224 -5.85 0.98 -3.80
N GLU A 225 -4.98 1.98 -3.75
CA GLU A 225 -4.94 2.96 -2.67
C GLU A 225 -5.92 4.12 -2.88
N ILE A 226 -6.61 4.19 -4.03
CA ILE A 226 -7.67 5.18 -4.33
C ILE A 226 -8.77 5.24 -3.25
N ARG A 227 -8.95 4.14 -2.50
CA ARG A 227 -9.87 4.07 -1.38
C ARG A 227 -9.57 5.13 -0.31
N ILE A 228 -8.31 5.49 -0.09
CA ILE A 228 -7.87 6.43 0.95
C ILE A 228 -8.31 7.86 0.61
N PRO A 229 -7.93 8.45 -0.54
CA PRO A 229 -8.41 9.78 -0.92
C PRO A 229 -9.94 9.79 -1.10
N TYR A 230 -10.54 8.72 -1.61
CA TYR A 230 -12.01 8.63 -1.70
C TYR A 230 -12.70 8.65 -0.33
N GLN A 231 -12.23 7.88 0.65
CA GLN A 231 -12.76 7.91 2.01
C GLN A 231 -12.57 9.29 2.65
N THR A 232 -11.41 9.90 2.41
CA THR A 232 -11.12 11.25 2.89
C THR A 232 -12.09 12.27 2.29
N MET A 233 -12.39 12.19 0.99
CA MET A 233 -13.40 13.02 0.32
C MET A 233 -14.78 12.88 0.98
N LYS A 234 -15.18 11.66 1.34
CA LYS A 234 -16.48 11.42 2.02
C LYS A 234 -16.57 12.06 3.40
N THR A 235 -15.45 12.42 4.01
CA THR A 235 -15.42 13.23 5.26
C THR A 235 -15.65 14.72 5.03
N GLY A 236 -15.79 15.16 3.77
CA GLY A 236 -15.96 16.57 3.39
C GLY A 236 -14.64 17.30 3.09
N SER A 237 -13.54 16.57 3.00
CA SER A 237 -12.23 17.15 2.67
C SER A 237 -12.08 17.39 1.18
N MET A 238 -11.41 18.48 0.81
CA MET A 238 -11.03 18.75 -0.57
C MET A 238 -9.83 17.88 -0.93
N ILE A 239 -9.99 17.02 -1.94
CA ILE A 239 -8.94 16.10 -2.39
C ILE A 239 -8.30 16.65 -3.68
N PRO A 240 -6.96 16.78 -3.76
CA PRO A 240 -6.32 17.20 -5.01
C PRO A 240 -6.57 16.17 -6.13
N PRO A 241 -6.32 16.51 -7.40
CA PRO A 241 -6.24 15.52 -8.46
C PRO A 241 -5.29 14.38 -8.07
N ILE A 242 -5.68 13.13 -8.35
CA ILE A 242 -4.88 11.94 -8.04
C ILE A 242 -4.44 11.28 -9.34
N LEU A 243 -3.14 11.28 -9.60
CA LEU A 243 -2.54 10.43 -10.61
C LEU A 243 -2.53 8.98 -10.10
N LEU A 244 -3.18 8.11 -10.84
CA LEU A 244 -3.37 6.71 -10.47
C LEU A 244 -2.62 5.79 -11.43
N GLY A 245 -1.76 4.94 -10.87
CA GLY A 245 -0.95 4.00 -11.62
C GLY A 245 -1.51 2.58 -11.59
N LEU A 246 -1.52 1.93 -12.76
CA LEU A 246 -1.82 0.51 -12.95
C LEU A 246 -0.51 -0.19 -13.35
N LEU A 247 0.19 -0.77 -12.37
CA LEU A 247 1.59 -1.20 -12.52
C LEU A 247 1.82 -2.44 -13.41
N GLY A 248 0.76 -3.19 -13.76
CA GLY A 248 0.86 -4.36 -14.66
C GLY A 248 -0.14 -5.48 -14.37
N MET A 249 -0.20 -6.48 -15.26
CA MET A 249 -0.95 -7.73 -15.10
C MET A 249 -0.05 -8.98 -15.23
N PRO A 250 -0.08 -9.96 -14.29
CA PRO A 250 -0.87 -9.95 -13.05
C PRO A 250 -0.44 -8.82 -12.11
N VAL A 251 -1.38 -8.33 -11.30
CA VAL A 251 -1.14 -7.15 -10.44
C VAL A 251 0.06 -7.40 -9.51
N PRO A 252 1.16 -6.62 -9.64
CA PRO A 252 2.41 -6.86 -8.93
C PRO A 252 2.27 -6.91 -7.41
N TYR A 253 1.29 -6.17 -6.87
CA TYR A 253 0.93 -6.15 -5.45
C TYR A 253 0.59 -7.55 -4.89
N TYR A 254 0.14 -8.45 -5.75
CA TYR A 254 -0.28 -9.81 -5.43
C TYR A 254 0.65 -10.88 -6.02
N SER A 255 1.84 -10.50 -6.48
CA SER A 255 2.84 -11.46 -6.96
C SER A 255 3.45 -12.22 -5.78
N PRO A 256 3.43 -13.57 -5.79
CA PRO A 256 4.18 -14.37 -4.81
C PRO A 256 5.68 -14.02 -4.83
N ARG A 257 6.37 -14.19 -3.71
CA ARG A 257 7.83 -14.03 -3.61
C ARG A 257 8.49 -15.36 -3.29
N GLU A 258 9.76 -15.50 -3.65
CA GLU A 258 10.59 -16.60 -3.15
C GLU A 258 10.65 -16.52 -1.63
N GLU A 259 10.05 -17.51 -0.97
CA GLU A 259 9.84 -17.51 0.48
C GLU A 259 11.15 -17.81 1.19
N THR A 260 11.53 -16.94 2.12
CA THR A 260 12.53 -17.24 3.14
C THR A 260 11.80 -17.54 4.42
N SER A 261 11.96 -18.77 4.91
CA SER A 261 11.28 -19.21 6.13
C SER A 261 12.05 -18.76 7.35
N TYR A 262 11.39 -17.97 8.18
CA TYR A 262 11.75 -17.88 9.58
C TYR A 262 10.95 -18.93 10.33
N ASP A 263 11.63 -19.99 10.75
CA ASP A 263 11.08 -20.93 11.72
C ASP A 263 11.08 -20.26 13.09
N CYS A 264 10.18 -19.29 13.29
CA CYS A 264 9.60 -19.09 14.60
C CYS A 264 8.74 -20.31 14.90
N LEU A 265 9.38 -21.42 15.29
CA LEU A 265 8.70 -22.57 15.86
C LEU A 265 7.95 -22.06 17.08
N ILE A 266 6.64 -21.90 16.93
CA ILE A 266 5.74 -21.64 18.05
C ILE A 266 5.64 -23.00 18.76
N PRO A 267 6.18 -23.14 19.99
CA PRO A 267 6.10 -24.40 20.72
C PRO A 267 4.65 -24.83 21.01
#